data_AF-A0AAW2S1J1-F1
#
_entry.id   AF-A0AAW2S1J1-F1
#
_cell.length_a   1.000
_cell.length_b   1.000
_cell.length_c   1.000
_cell.angle_alpha   90.00
_cell.angle_beta   90.00
_cell.angle_gamma   90.00
#
_symmetry.space_group_name_H-M   'P 1'
#
loop_
_entity.id
_entity.type
_entity.pdbx_description
1 polymer ?
#
loop_
_entity_poly.entity_id
_entity_poly.type
_entity_poly.pdbx_seq_one_letter_code
_entity_poly.pdbx_strand_id
1 'polypeptide(L)'
;MRDEIHALEKDNTWRLVSLSVGKWTIGCKWVYKIKLQADGSVKRYKARLIAKGYNQVEGVDYTDSFSSVAKVVTVRIFLSIVATHNWPLQQLDVNNTFLHGHLDEDIYMQLPEGYHADSGMICKLERSLYGLKQASR
;
A
#
# COMPACT_ATOMS: atom_id res chain seq x y z
N MET A 1 -6.06 -2.49 -14.58
CA MET A 1 -5.82 -1.07 -14.23
C MET A 1 -7.07 -0.45 -13.65
N ARG A 2 -8.18 -0.36 -14.41
CA ARG A 2 -9.44 0.21 -13.91
C ARG A 2 -9.95 -0.42 -12.62
N ASP A 3 -9.94 -1.75 -12.51
CA ASP A 3 -10.39 -2.42 -11.28
C ASP A 3 -9.58 -2.03 -10.04
N GLU A 4 -8.28 -1.81 -10.20
CA GLU A 4 -7.41 -1.36 -9.10
C GLU A 4 -7.70 0.10 -8.76
N ILE A 5 -7.85 0.97 -9.77
CA ILE A 5 -8.25 2.37 -9.56
C ILE A 5 -9.58 2.45 -8.80
N HIS A 6 -10.61 1.74 -9.25
CA HIS A 6 -11.91 1.73 -8.59
C HIS A 6 -11.83 1.22 -7.15
N ALA A 7 -10.99 0.22 -6.88
CA ALA A 7 -10.77 -0.24 -5.51
C ALA A 7 -10.13 0.86 -4.64
N LEU A 8 -9.13 1.56 -5.18
CA LEU A 8 -8.44 2.65 -4.48
C LEU A 8 -9.37 3.84 -4.21
N GLU A 9 -10.23 4.18 -5.17
CA GLU A 9 -11.27 5.22 -5.01
C GLU A 9 -12.32 4.82 -3.98
N LYS A 10 -12.80 3.57 -4.01
CA LYS A 10 -13.75 3.04 -3.04
C LYS A 10 -13.19 3.09 -1.61
N ASP A 11 -11.89 2.85 -1.45
CA ASP A 11 -11.20 2.90 -0.17
C ASP A 11 -10.81 4.34 0.24
N ASN A 12 -11.18 5.35 -0.56
CA ASN A 12 -10.80 6.76 -0.38
C ASN A 12 -9.29 6.93 -0.19
N THR A 13 -8.49 6.22 -1.00
CA THR A 13 -7.03 6.20 -0.87
C THR A 13 -6.42 7.58 -1.09
N TRP A 14 -7.01 8.38 -1.97
CA TRP A 14 -6.60 9.75 -2.23
C TRP A 14 -7.78 10.66 -2.49
N ARG A 15 -7.51 11.97 -2.43
CA ARG A 15 -8.38 13.02 -2.94
C ARG A 15 -7.66 13.85 -4.00
N LEU A 16 -8.41 14.36 -4.96
CA LEU A 16 -7.88 15.24 -6.00
C LEU A 16 -7.77 16.67 -5.46
N VAL A 17 -6.59 17.27 -5.59
CA VAL A 17 -6.33 18.66 -5.17
C VAL A 17 -5.45 19.36 -6.19
N SER A 18 -5.46 20.70 -6.19
CA SER A 18 -4.41 21.47 -6.85
C SER A 18 -3.15 21.47 -5.99
N LEU A 19 -1.98 21.40 -6.63
CA LEU A 19 -0.72 21.43 -5.90
C LEU A 19 -0.48 22.83 -5.32
N SER A 20 -0.36 22.92 -3.99
CA SER A 20 0.00 24.17 -3.32
C SER A 20 1.46 24.55 -3.57
N VAL A 21 1.74 25.86 -3.60
CA VAL A 21 3.09 26.39 -3.79
C VAL A 21 4.04 25.84 -2.73
N GLY A 22 5.20 25.32 -3.16
CA GLY A 22 6.25 24.81 -2.27
C GLY A 22 6.11 23.33 -1.86
N LYS A 23 5.07 22.62 -2.32
CA LYS A 23 4.95 21.17 -2.16
C LYS A 23 5.43 20.42 -3.41
N TRP A 24 5.95 19.21 -3.21
CA TRP A 24 6.43 18.34 -4.27
C TRP A 24 5.54 17.12 -4.39
N THR A 25 5.59 16.46 -5.55
CA THR A 25 4.85 15.23 -5.80
C THR A 25 5.81 14.05 -5.99
N ILE A 26 5.41 12.90 -5.45
CA ILE A 26 6.03 11.63 -5.81
C ILE A 26 5.35 11.05 -7.05
N GLY A 27 6.10 10.33 -7.88
CA GLY A 27 5.50 9.62 -8.98
C GLY A 27 4.84 8.32 -8.54
N CYS A 28 4.15 7.65 -9.46
CA CYS A 28 3.65 6.30 -9.28
C CYS A 28 4.01 5.42 -10.49
N LYS A 29 3.85 4.10 -10.36
CA LYS A 29 4.03 3.15 -11.46
C LYS A 29 3.08 1.97 -11.33
N TRP A 30 2.74 1.39 -12.47
CA TRP A 30 2.00 0.14 -12.54
C TRP A 30 2.93 -1.07 -12.47
N VAL A 31 2.56 -2.07 -11.68
CA VAL A 31 3.20 -3.38 -11.65
C VAL A 31 2.20 -4.46 -12.04
N TYR A 32 2.56 -5.23 -13.06
CA TYR A 32 1.75 -6.29 -13.61
C TYR A 32 2.29 -7.66 -13.20
N LYS A 33 1.40 -8.57 -12.83
CA LYS A 33 1.75 -9.95 -12.49
C LYS A 33 0.67 -10.91 -12.98
N ILE A 34 1.08 -11.94 -13.71
CA ILE A 34 0.22 -13.07 -14.04
C ILE A 34 0.25 -14.03 -12.85
N LYS A 35 -0.94 -14.36 -12.34
CA LYS A 35 -1.11 -15.39 -11.32
C LYS A 35 -1.50 -16.68 -12.03
N LEU A 36 -0.67 -17.71 -11.88
CA LEU A 36 -0.90 -19.03 -12.44
C LEU A 36 -1.58 -19.94 -11.40
N GLN A 37 -2.27 -20.95 -11.89
CA GLN A 37 -2.73 -22.09 -11.12
C GLN A 37 -1.60 -23.10 -10.92
N ALA A 38 -1.83 -24.15 -10.12
CA ALA A 38 -0.84 -25.20 -9.87
C ALA A 38 -0.48 -25.98 -11.15
N ASP A 39 -1.41 -26.08 -12.10
CA ASP A 39 -1.23 -26.71 -13.41
C ASP A 39 -0.54 -25.81 -14.45
N GLY A 40 -0.17 -24.58 -14.07
CA GLY A 40 0.46 -23.60 -14.95
C GLY A 40 -0.51 -22.77 -15.81
N SER A 41 -1.81 -23.02 -15.76
CA SER A 41 -2.82 -22.22 -16.46
C SER A 41 -2.98 -20.82 -15.82
N VAL A 42 -3.47 -19.84 -16.59
CA VAL A 42 -3.67 -18.49 -16.06
C VAL A 42 -4.88 -18.44 -15.14
N LYS A 43 -4.64 -18.12 -13.86
CA LYS A 43 -5.71 -17.86 -12.87
C LYS A 43 -6.22 -16.44 -12.95
N ARG A 44 -5.33 -15.44 -13.01
CA ARG A 44 -5.68 -14.02 -12.96
C ARG A 44 -4.56 -13.11 -13.46
N TYR A 45 -4.91 -12.06 -14.19
CA TYR A 45 -4.04 -10.92 -14.43
C TYR A 45 -4.18 -9.90 -13.30
N LYS A 46 -3.09 -9.60 -12.61
CA LYS A 46 -3.06 -8.64 -11.51
C LYS A 46 -2.30 -7.38 -11.93
N ALA A 47 -2.92 -6.23 -11.77
CA ALA A 47 -2.28 -4.92 -11.86
C ALA A 47 -2.30 -4.29 -10.47
N ARG A 48 -1.22 -3.63 -10.08
CA ARG A 48 -1.14 -2.86 -8.84
C ARG A 48 -0.55 -1.49 -9.12
N LEU A 49 -1.12 -0.47 -8.52
CA LEU A 49 -0.51 0.86 -8.50
C LEU A 49 0.43 0.96 -7.30
N ILE A 50 1.65 1.43 -7.54
CA ILE A 50 2.69 1.55 -6.52
C ILE A 50 3.22 2.98 -6.54
N ALA A 51 3.28 3.61 -5.37
CA ALA A 51 3.96 4.88 -5.16
C ALA A 51 5.48 4.72 -5.36
N LYS A 52 6.12 5.69 -6.00
CA LYS A 52 7.58 5.73 -6.12
C LYS A 52 8.20 6.31 -4.84
N GLY A 53 8.05 5.62 -3.71
CA GLY A 53 8.54 6.13 -2.42
C GLY A 53 10.06 6.21 -2.29
N TYR A 54 10.82 5.69 -3.26
CA TYR A 54 12.25 5.99 -3.37
C TYR A 54 12.54 7.47 -3.73
N ASN A 55 11.53 8.22 -4.19
CA ASN A 55 11.60 9.67 -4.38
C ASN A 55 11.22 10.46 -3.10
N GLN A 56 10.83 9.79 -2.01
CA GLN A 56 10.47 10.47 -0.76
C GLN A 56 11.73 10.94 -0.02
N VAL A 57 11.63 12.12 0.61
CA VAL A 57 12.69 12.73 1.41
C VAL A 57 12.36 12.61 2.90
N GLU A 58 13.30 12.09 3.68
CA GLU A 58 13.18 11.97 5.14
C GLU A 58 13.09 13.37 5.78
N GLY A 59 12.23 13.53 6.78
CA GLY A 59 11.94 14.81 7.41
C GLY A 59 11.00 15.73 6.61
N VAL A 60 10.63 15.34 5.39
CA VAL A 60 9.63 16.06 4.55
C VAL A 60 8.41 15.18 4.30
N ASP A 61 8.62 14.00 3.72
CA ASP A 61 7.55 13.09 3.29
C ASP A 61 7.31 11.94 4.27
N TYR A 62 8.27 11.68 5.16
CA TYR A 62 8.17 10.67 6.21
C TYR A 62 9.18 10.98 7.34
N THR A 63 8.84 10.58 8.55
CA THR A 63 9.72 10.72 9.73
C THR A 63 10.42 9.42 10.10
N ASP A 64 9.77 8.29 9.84
CA ASP A 64 10.26 6.97 10.19
C ASP A 64 9.82 5.94 9.15
N SER A 65 10.60 4.89 8.98
CA SER A 65 10.31 3.76 8.09
C SER A 65 10.19 2.42 8.84
N PHE A 66 10.17 2.42 10.19
CA PHE A 66 10.02 1.19 10.94
C PHE A 66 8.70 0.48 10.62
N SER A 67 8.81 -0.83 10.37
CA SER A 67 7.69 -1.74 10.30
C SER A 67 7.64 -2.57 11.57
N SER A 68 6.44 -2.79 12.12
CA SER A 68 6.26 -3.72 13.23
C SER A 68 6.43 -5.16 12.75
N VAL A 69 7.65 -5.70 12.87
CA VAL A 69 7.94 -7.09 12.55
C VAL A 69 7.92 -7.92 13.83
N ALA A 70 6.99 -8.87 13.93
CA ALA A 70 6.97 -9.83 15.02
C ALA A 70 8.26 -10.68 15.00
N LYS A 71 8.95 -10.76 16.14
CA LYS A 71 10.14 -11.61 16.26
C LYS A 71 9.73 -13.08 16.14
N VAL A 72 10.45 -13.83 15.31
CA VAL A 72 10.20 -15.27 15.09
C VAL A 72 10.22 -16.06 16.39
N VAL A 73 11.09 -15.68 17.35
CA VAL A 73 11.14 -16.30 18.67
C VAL A 73 9.80 -16.15 19.42
N THR A 74 9.22 -14.96 19.42
CA THR A 74 7.91 -14.70 20.04
C THR A 74 6.81 -15.52 19.37
N VAL A 75 6.81 -15.57 18.03
CA VAL A 75 5.83 -16.37 17.27
C VAL A 75 5.97 -17.86 17.61
N ARG A 76 7.20 -18.39 17.71
CA ARG A 76 7.44 -19.79 18.10
C ARG A 76 6.95 -20.09 19.50
N ILE A 77 7.26 -19.23 20.48
CA ILE A 77 6.79 -19.40 21.87
C ILE A 77 5.26 -19.41 21.92
N PHE A 78 4.61 -18.47 21.24
CA PHE A 78 3.15 -18.42 21.14
C PHE A 78 2.57 -19.72 20.57
N LEU A 79 3.11 -20.21 19.43
CA LEU A 79 2.68 -21.46 18.82
C LEU A 79 2.93 -22.68 19.72
N SER A 80 4.04 -22.70 20.46
CA SER A 80 4.33 -23.77 21.43
C SER A 80 3.29 -23.81 22.54
N ILE A 81 2.92 -22.67 23.12
CA ILE A 81 1.89 -22.59 24.17
C ILE A 81 0.54 -23.09 23.65
N VAL A 82 0.13 -22.62 22.46
CA VAL A 82 -1.11 -23.03 21.80
C VAL A 82 -1.14 -24.54 21.58
N ALA A 83 -0.03 -25.12 21.10
CA ALA A 83 0.07 -26.56 20.88
C ALA A 83 0.02 -27.36 22.20
N THR A 84 0.74 -26.90 23.25
CA THR A 84 0.76 -27.59 24.56
C THR A 84 -0.61 -27.62 25.22
N HIS A 85 -1.41 -26.56 25.06
CA HIS A 85 -2.75 -26.48 25.65
C HIS A 85 -3.86 -26.94 24.71
N ASN A 86 -3.51 -27.42 23.52
CA ASN A 86 -4.45 -27.84 22.47
C ASN A 86 -5.50 -26.76 22.15
N TRP A 87 -5.06 -25.50 22.08
CA TRP A 87 -5.94 -24.36 21.80
C TRP A 87 -6.22 -24.21 20.31
N PRO A 88 -7.45 -23.81 19.92
CA PRO A 88 -7.74 -23.50 18.54
C PRO A 88 -6.96 -22.25 18.09
N LEU A 89 -6.32 -22.35 16.93
CA LEU A 89 -5.62 -21.24 16.29
C LEU A 89 -6.28 -20.91 14.96
N GLN A 90 -6.51 -19.63 14.71
CA GLN A 90 -6.99 -19.11 13.43
C GLN A 90 -6.00 -18.09 12.89
N GLN A 91 -5.72 -18.17 11.59
CA GLN A 91 -4.90 -17.20 10.87
C GLN A 91 -5.80 -16.38 9.96
N LEU A 92 -5.66 -15.06 10.03
CA LEU A 92 -6.35 -14.12 9.16
C LEU A 92 -5.32 -13.43 8.27
N ASP A 93 -5.45 -13.59 6.95
CA ASP A 93 -4.69 -12.83 5.97
C ASP A 93 -5.58 -11.72 5.40
N VAL A 94 -5.27 -10.48 5.75
CA VAL A 94 -6.05 -9.31 5.30
C VAL A 94 -5.54 -8.90 3.93
N ASN A 95 -6.42 -8.91 2.93
CA ASN A 95 -6.11 -8.35 1.63
C ASN A 95 -5.97 -6.82 1.74
N ASN A 96 -4.96 -6.26 1.08
CA ASN A 96 -4.75 -4.81 0.99
C ASN A 96 -4.53 -4.08 2.34
N THR A 97 -3.88 -4.71 3.31
CA THR A 97 -3.53 -4.08 4.61
C THR A 97 -2.96 -2.67 4.50
N PHE A 98 -2.09 -2.43 3.53
CA PHE A 98 -1.49 -1.12 3.28
C PHE A 98 -2.52 -0.02 3.04
N LEU A 99 -3.65 -0.32 2.38
CA LEU A 99 -4.72 0.65 2.09
C LEU A 99 -5.56 1.01 3.33
N HIS A 100 -5.23 0.46 4.50
CA HIS A 100 -5.87 0.79 5.77
C HIS A 100 -4.95 1.58 6.70
N GLY A 101 -3.66 1.72 6.37
CA GLY A 101 -2.73 2.53 7.14
C GLY A 101 -3.08 4.02 6.99
N HIS A 102 -3.31 4.70 8.11
CA HIS A 102 -3.45 6.16 8.11
C HIS A 102 -2.09 6.82 7.89
N LEU A 103 -2.07 7.90 7.12
CA LEU A 103 -0.88 8.72 6.91
C LEU A 103 -1.00 9.96 7.78
N ASP A 104 0.01 10.21 8.63
CA ASP A 104 0.09 11.46 9.38
C ASP A 104 0.70 12.57 8.51
N GLU A 105 1.49 12.18 7.50
CA GLU A 105 2.19 13.08 6.59
C GLU A 105 1.36 13.46 5.36
N ASP A 106 1.50 14.72 4.92
CA ASP A 106 0.91 15.22 3.68
C ASP A 106 1.71 14.74 2.45
N ILE A 107 1.29 13.61 1.87
CA ILE A 107 1.94 13.03 0.69
C ILE A 107 1.12 13.29 -0.56
N TYR A 108 1.79 13.87 -1.55
CA TYR A 108 1.20 14.17 -2.85
C TYR A 108 1.79 13.28 -3.93
N MET A 109 0.93 12.67 -4.73
CA MET A 109 1.31 11.74 -5.78
C MET A 109 0.79 12.23 -7.14
N GLN A 110 1.60 12.06 -8.18
CA GLN A 110 1.17 12.28 -9.57
C GLN A 110 0.01 11.35 -9.93
N LEU A 111 -0.89 11.82 -10.79
CA LEU A 111 -1.99 11.00 -11.27
C LEU A 111 -1.47 9.72 -11.95
N PRO A 112 -2.09 8.56 -11.69
CA PRO A 112 -1.72 7.33 -12.36
C PRO A 112 -1.93 7.43 -13.86
N GLU A 113 -1.04 6.78 -14.62
CA GLU A 113 -1.22 6.64 -16.05
C GLU A 113 -2.56 5.96 -16.36
N GLY A 114 -3.34 6.56 -17.26
CA GLY A 114 -4.70 6.12 -17.60
C GLY A 114 -5.80 6.61 -16.66
N TYR A 115 -5.48 7.47 -15.68
CA TYR A 115 -6.46 8.16 -14.85
C TYR A 115 -6.76 9.56 -15.42
N HIS A 116 -8.04 9.89 -15.57
CA HIS A 116 -8.47 11.16 -16.15
C HIS A 116 -9.02 12.09 -15.07
N ALA A 117 -8.41 13.28 -14.94
CA ALA A 117 -8.86 14.35 -14.07
C ALA A 117 -8.57 15.71 -14.74
N ASP A 118 -9.09 16.79 -14.17
CA ASP A 118 -8.84 18.14 -14.65
C ASP A 118 -7.33 18.47 -14.65
N SER A 119 -6.93 19.32 -15.60
CA SER A 119 -5.53 19.72 -15.76
C SER A 119 -4.98 20.36 -14.48
N GLY A 120 -3.83 19.89 -14.03
CA GLY A 120 -3.17 20.38 -12.82
C GLY A 120 -3.61 19.73 -11.50
N MET A 121 -4.55 18.77 -11.55
CA MET A 121 -4.92 17.99 -10.38
C MET A 121 -3.85 16.94 -10.03
N ILE A 122 -3.70 16.68 -8.74
CA ILE A 122 -2.80 15.66 -8.18
C ILE A 122 -3.53 14.86 -7.09
N CYS A 123 -3.02 13.68 -6.76
CA CYS A 123 -3.56 12.85 -5.68
C CYS A 123 -2.92 13.26 -4.35
N LYS A 124 -3.67 13.83 -3.42
CA LYS A 124 -3.26 13.84 -2.00
C LYS A 124 -3.65 12.50 -1.39
N LEU A 125 -2.66 11.72 -0.93
CA LEU A 125 -2.90 10.42 -0.31
C LEU A 125 -3.51 10.62 1.08
N GLU A 126 -4.67 10.02 1.32
CA GLU A 126 -5.35 9.99 2.63
C GLU A 126 -5.07 8.65 3.34
N ARG A 127 -4.62 7.64 2.58
CA ARG A 127 -4.22 6.33 3.08
C ARG A 127 -2.91 5.87 2.47
N SER A 128 -2.23 5.00 3.21
CA SER A 128 -0.99 4.39 2.76
C SER A 128 -1.17 3.60 1.46
N LEU A 129 -0.16 3.65 0.61
CA LEU A 129 -0.10 2.95 -0.66
C LEU A 129 1.19 2.13 -0.72
N TYR A 130 1.16 1.00 -1.43
CA TYR A 130 2.36 0.22 -1.69
C TYR A 130 3.48 1.10 -2.24
N GLY A 131 4.69 0.89 -1.73
CA GLY A 131 5.89 1.58 -2.20
C GLY A 131 6.22 2.87 -1.48
N LEU A 132 5.34 3.38 -0.59
CA LEU A 132 5.74 4.42 0.37
C LEU A 132 6.73 3.85 1.40
N LYS A 133 7.64 4.70 1.89
CA LYS A 133 8.67 4.34 2.87
C LYS A 133 8.08 3.87 4.21
N GLN A 134 7.04 4.57 4.66
CA GLN A 134 6.34 4.34 5.90
C GLN A 134 5.07 3.47 5.73
N ALA A 135 4.91 2.82 4.57
CA ALA A 135 3.67 2.10 4.25
C ALA A 135 3.36 0.97 5.23
N SER A 136 4.41 0.36 5.77
CA SER A 136 4.39 -0.85 6.62
C SER A 136 4.36 -0.58 8.12
N ARG A 137 4.13 0.68 8.51
CA ARG A 137 3.93 1.09 9.90
C ARG A 137 2.58 0.60 10.40
#